data_AF-A0A2V9RLS7-F1
#
_entry.id   AF-A0A2V9RLS7-F1
#
_cell.length_a   1.000
_cell.length_b   1.000
_cell.length_c   1.000
_cell.angle_alpha   90.00
_cell.angle_beta   90.00
_cell.angle_gamma   90.00
#
_symmetry.space_group_name_H-M   'P 1'
#
loop_
_entity.id
_entity.type
_entity.pdbx_description
1 polymer ?
#
loop_
_entity_poly.entity_id
_entity_poly.type
_entity_poly.pdbx_seq_one_letter_code
_entity_poly.pdbx_strand_id
1 'polypeptide(L)'
;MKDHEYFVYIVCSRSGTLYIGITNSIYRRALEHKRGEIEGFSSKYHCDRLVYYEGFDDIHKAIGREKQLKGWTRAKKIALIKSKNQRWEDLAEKWGADILFAGESMKGR
;
A
#
# COMPACT_ATOMS: atom_id res chain seq x y z
N MET A 1 -15.59 2.28 21.90
CA MET A 1 -15.66 1.70 20.55
C MET A 1 -14.23 1.51 20.09
N LYS A 2 -13.86 0.32 19.58
CA LYS A 2 -12.56 0.18 18.91
C LYS A 2 -12.72 0.84 17.54
N ASP A 3 -11.99 1.92 17.29
CA ASP A 3 -11.83 2.50 15.97
C ASP A 3 -11.13 1.46 15.09
N HIS A 4 -11.92 0.66 14.38
CA HIS A 4 -11.39 -0.28 13.41
C HIS A 4 -11.06 0.49 12.14
N GLU A 5 -9.77 0.76 11.94
CA GLU A 5 -9.30 1.42 10.72
C GLU A 5 -9.13 0.38 9.59
N TYR A 6 -9.97 0.51 8.57
CA TYR A 6 -9.86 -0.24 7.33
C TYR A 6 -9.25 0.65 6.26
N PHE A 7 -8.37 0.10 5.43
CA PHE A 7 -7.68 0.83 4.39
C PHE A 7 -7.96 0.20 3.03
N VAL A 8 -8.36 1.02 2.07
CA VAL A 8 -8.30 0.68 0.65
C VAL A 8 -6.98 1.20 0.12
N TYR A 9 -6.24 0.39 -0.64
CA TYR A 9 -4.92 0.76 -1.13
C TYR A 9 -4.69 0.36 -2.59
N ILE A 10 -3.72 1.03 -3.21
CA ILE A 10 -3.20 0.69 -4.54
C ILE A 10 -1.69 0.53 -4.45
N VAL A 11 -1.20 -0.65 -4.84
CA VAL A 11 0.23 -0.89 -5.08
C VAL A 11 0.51 -0.97 -6.58
N CYS A 12 1.69 -0.53 -6.98
CA CYS A 12 2.10 -0.39 -8.37
C CYS A 12 3.43 -1.09 -8.62
N SER A 13 3.50 -1.91 -9.67
CA SER A 13 4.78 -2.47 -10.12
C SER A 13 5.62 -1.44 -10.87
N ARG A 14 6.88 -1.78 -11.16
CA ARG A 14 7.73 -0.99 -12.08
C ARG A 14 7.16 -0.88 -13.49
N SER A 15 6.48 -1.92 -13.97
CA SER A 15 5.83 -1.97 -15.28
C SER A 15 4.47 -1.25 -15.33
N GLY A 16 4.00 -0.70 -14.22
CA GLY A 16 2.74 0.05 -14.16
C GLY A 16 1.50 -0.82 -13.95
N THR A 17 1.65 -2.09 -13.58
CA THR A 17 0.53 -2.92 -13.12
C THR A 17 0.01 -2.36 -11.79
N LEU A 18 -1.31 -2.19 -11.67
CA LEU A 18 -1.95 -1.78 -10.43
C LEU A 18 -2.66 -2.96 -9.78
N TYR A 19 -2.41 -3.14 -8.49
CA TYR A 19 -3.20 -4.01 -7.63
C TYR A 19 -3.97 -3.16 -6.62
N ILE A 20 -5.23 -3.51 -6.39
CA ILE A 20 -6.14 -2.81 -5.48
C ILE A 20 -6.64 -3.81 -4.45
N GLY A 21 -6.54 -3.46 -3.16
CA GLY A 21 -6.98 -4.32 -2.08
C GLY A 21 -7.47 -3.54 -0.87
N ILE A 22 -7.93 -4.30 0.13
CA ILE A 22 -8.25 -3.79 1.45
C ILE A 22 -7.42 -4.49 2.54
N THR A 23 -7.19 -3.79 3.64
CA THR A 23 -6.47 -4.31 4.82
C THR A 23 -6.95 -3.58 6.08
N ASN A 24 -6.78 -4.19 7.26
CA ASN A 24 -6.94 -3.54 8.55
C ASN A 24 -5.61 -2.98 9.11
N SER A 25 -4.51 -3.15 8.35
CA SER A 25 -3.21 -2.57 8.69
C SER A 25 -2.45 -2.24 7.40
N ILE A 26 -2.39 -0.95 7.06
CA ILE A 26 -1.68 -0.49 5.86
C ILE A 26 -0.17 -0.67 5.99
N TYR A 27 0.38 -0.45 7.19
CA TYR A 27 1.79 -0.64 7.50
C TYR A 27 2.24 -2.08 7.23
N ARG A 28 1.57 -3.06 7.86
CA ARG A 28 1.88 -4.48 7.68
C ARG A 28 1.76 -4.88 6.21
N ARG A 29 0.65 -4.51 5.56
CA ARG A 29 0.38 -4.89 4.17
C ARG A 29 1.39 -4.31 3.19
N ALA A 30 1.85 -3.08 3.39
CA ALA A 30 2.89 -2.49 2.55
C ALA A 30 4.22 -3.26 2.66
N LEU A 31 4.61 -3.66 3.87
CA LEU A 31 5.81 -4.48 4.09
C LEU A 31 5.68 -5.88 3.47
N GLU A 32 4.52 -6.53 3.60
CA GLU A 32 4.24 -7.84 2.99
C GLU A 32 4.41 -7.78 1.45
N HIS A 33 3.91 -6.72 0.79
CA HIS A 33 4.10 -6.52 -0.66
C HIS A 33 5.57 -6.27 -1.03
N LYS A 34 6.27 -5.42 -0.27
CA LYS A 34 7.71 -5.15 -0.50
C LYS A 34 8.58 -6.40 -0.38
N ARG A 35 8.23 -7.29 0.55
CA ARG A 35 8.95 -8.56 0.77
C ARG A 35 8.50 -9.67 -0.17
N GLY A 36 7.42 -9.47 -0.94
CA GLY A 36 6.85 -10.50 -1.80
C GLY A 36 6.19 -11.65 -1.04
N GLU A 37 5.82 -11.45 0.23
CA GLU A 37 5.25 -12.47 1.13
C GLU A 37 3.81 -12.86 0.75
N ILE A 38 3.15 -12.07 -0.10
CA ILE A 38 1.79 -12.33 -0.57
C ILE A 38 1.85 -13.15 -1.85
N GLU A 39 1.64 -14.45 -1.73
CA GLU A 39 1.52 -15.34 -2.88
C GLU A 39 0.38 -14.90 -3.82
N GLY A 40 0.60 -15.08 -5.13
CA GLY A 40 -0.39 -14.77 -6.16
C GLY A 40 -0.03 -13.58 -7.04
N PHE A 41 -1.05 -12.81 -7.46
CA PHE A 41 -0.93 -11.79 -8.50
C PHE A 41 0.11 -10.69 -8.18
N SER A 42 0.08 -10.16 -6.96
CA SER A 42 0.97 -9.05 -6.58
C SER A 42 2.44 -9.46 -6.56
N SER A 43 2.74 -10.66 -6.06
CA SER A 43 4.11 -11.20 -6.11
C SER A 43 4.54 -11.52 -7.55
N LYS A 44 3.67 -12.15 -8.36
CA LYS A 44 3.95 -12.46 -9.77
C LYS A 44 4.28 -11.22 -10.62
N TYR A 45 3.64 -10.09 -10.35
CA TYR A 45 3.83 -8.85 -11.10
C TYR A 45 4.70 -7.82 -10.37
N HIS A 46 5.34 -8.19 -9.25
CA HIS A 46 6.16 -7.30 -8.42
C HIS A 46 5.46 -5.96 -8.11
N CYS A 47 4.23 -6.02 -7.64
CA CYS A 47 3.48 -4.84 -7.22
C CYS A 47 3.86 -4.48 -5.78
N ASP A 48 5.00 -3.80 -5.61
CA ASP A 48 5.67 -3.59 -4.33
C ASP A 48 5.67 -2.14 -3.81
N ARG A 49 5.32 -1.16 -4.64
CA ARG A 49 5.28 0.26 -4.26
C ARG A 49 3.87 0.70 -3.87
N LEU A 50 3.71 1.22 -2.66
CA LEU A 50 2.44 1.78 -2.21
C LEU A 50 2.27 3.18 -2.79
N VAL A 51 1.34 3.36 -3.73
CA VAL A 51 1.16 4.65 -4.42
C VAL A 51 -0.11 5.40 -4.00
N TYR A 52 -1.03 4.74 -3.31
CA TYR A 52 -2.26 5.33 -2.77
C TYR A 52 -2.80 4.49 -1.62
N TYR A 53 -3.37 5.14 -0.60
CA TYR A 53 -4.24 4.51 0.39
C TYR A 53 -5.28 5.50 0.93
N GLU A 54 -6.39 4.98 1.44
CA GLU A 54 -7.51 5.74 2.01
C GLU A 54 -8.10 4.96 3.20
N GLY A 55 -8.26 5.64 4.35
CA GLY A 55 -8.76 5.04 5.59
C GLY A 55 -10.28 5.18 5.76
N PHE A 56 -10.90 4.20 6.42
CA PHE A 56 -12.33 4.09 6.67
C PHE A 56 -12.58 3.54 8.07
N ASP A 57 -13.63 4.04 8.72
CA ASP A 57 -14.16 3.61 10.02
C ASP A 57 -15.10 2.39 9.92
N ASP A 58 -15.49 2.04 8.69
CA ASP A 58 -16.48 1.01 8.39
C ASP A 58 -15.99 0.12 7.24
N ILE A 59 -15.96 -1.19 7.49
CA ILE A 59 -15.59 -2.20 6.51
C ILE A 59 -16.48 -2.17 5.27
N HIS A 60 -17.76 -1.86 5.39
CA HIS A 60 -18.68 -1.78 4.26
C HIS A 60 -18.33 -0.60 3.35
N LYS A 61 -17.94 0.54 3.91
CA LYS A 61 -17.44 1.69 3.14
C LYS A 61 -16.15 1.33 2.41
N ALA A 62 -15.20 0.67 3.09
CA ALA A 62 -13.96 0.21 2.48
C ALA A 62 -14.20 -0.78 1.33
N ILE A 63 -15.07 -1.78 1.52
CA ILE A 63 -15.45 -2.75 0.47
C ILE A 63 -16.12 -2.05 -0.71
N GLY A 64 -17.05 -1.12 -0.45
CA GLY A 64 -17.73 -0.36 -1.49
C GLY A 64 -16.75 0.47 -2.33
N ARG A 65 -15.79 1.13 -1.67
CA ARG A 65 -14.73 1.88 -2.32
C ARG A 65 -13.78 0.99 -3.12
N GLU A 66 -13.39 -0.17 -2.59
CA GLU A 66 -12.55 -1.14 -3.31
C GLU A 66 -13.23 -1.60 -4.62
N LYS A 67 -14.52 -1.98 -4.55
CA LYS A 67 -15.32 -2.34 -5.73
C LYS A 67 -15.40 -1.21 -6.74
N GLN A 68 -15.66 0.01 -6.27
CA GLN A 68 -15.70 1.20 -7.12
C GLN A 68 -14.36 1.40 -7.85
N LEU A 69 -13.24 1.37 -7.11
CA LEU A 69 -11.91 1.52 -7.69
C LEU A 69 -11.59 0.40 -8.68
N LYS A 70 -11.89 -0.86 -8.38
CA LYS A 70 -11.68 -1.98 -9.31
C LYS A 70 -12.42 -1.77 -10.63
N GLY A 71 -13.67 -1.29 -10.58
CA GLY A 71 -14.50 -0.98 -11.75
C GLY A 71 -14.10 0.27 -12.55
N TRP A 72 -13.20 1.11 -12.05
CA TRP A 72 -12.77 2.31 -12.78
C TRP A 72 -11.87 2.01 -13.97
N THR A 73 -11.90 2.91 -14.96
CA THR A 73 -10.91 2.90 -16.05
C THR A 73 -9.51 3.17 -15.50
N ARG A 74 -8.49 2.71 -16.23
CA ARG A 74 -7.08 2.99 -15.88
C ARG A 74 -6.81 4.49 -15.76
N ALA A 75 -7.38 5.30 -16.64
CA ALA A 75 -7.25 6.77 -16.61
C ALA A 75 -7.80 7.39 -15.32
N LYS A 76 -8.99 6.97 -14.85
CA LYS A 76 -9.57 7.44 -13.59
C LYS A 76 -8.69 7.05 -12.38
N LYS A 77 -8.15 5.82 -12.37
CA LYS A 77 -7.21 5.37 -11.35
C LYS A 77 -5.93 6.22 -11.33
N ILE A 78 -5.36 6.54 -12.50
CA ILE A 78 -4.19 7.42 -12.63
C ILE A 78 -4.47 8.82 -12.10
N ALA A 79 -5.61 9.39 -12.48
CA ALA A 79 -6.00 10.73 -12.03
C ALA A 79 -6.13 10.79 -10.50
N LEU A 80 -6.73 9.77 -9.88
CA LEU A 80 -6.82 9.66 -8.42
C LEU A 80 -5.42 9.55 -7.77
N ILE A 81 -4.55 8.70 -8.29
CA ILE A 81 -3.19 8.56 -7.74
C ILE A 81 -2.45 9.90 -7.86
N LYS A 82 -2.48 10.52 -9.04
CA LYS A 82 -1.78 11.79 -9.29
C LYS A 82 -2.31 12.96 -8.44
N SER A 83 -3.59 12.97 -8.08
CA SER A 83 -4.15 14.04 -7.24
C SER A 83 -3.67 13.98 -5.78
N LYS A 84 -3.15 12.84 -5.32
CA LYS A 84 -2.61 12.65 -3.97
C LYS A 84 -1.09 12.43 -3.94
N ASN A 85 -0.56 11.86 -5.01
CA ASN A 85 0.83 11.42 -5.16
C ASN A 85 1.28 11.70 -6.60
N GLN A 86 1.52 12.97 -6.91
CA GLN A 86 1.82 13.43 -8.27
C GLN A 86 3.07 12.77 -8.85
N ARG A 87 4.06 12.49 -8.00
CA ARG A 87 5.37 11.91 -8.36
C ARG A 87 5.39 10.38 -8.37
N TRP A 88 4.28 9.73 -8.01
CA TRP A 88 4.22 8.26 -7.89
C TRP A 88 5.29 7.71 -6.93
N GLU A 89 5.59 8.48 -5.89
CA GLU A 89 6.50 8.09 -4.82
C GLU A 89 5.94 6.88 -4.10
N ASP A 90 6.81 6.02 -3.59
CA ASP A 90 6.38 4.95 -2.71
C ASP A 90 6.12 5.53 -1.32
N LEU A 91 4.84 5.63 -0.96
CA LEU A 91 4.38 6.20 0.30
C LEU A 91 4.89 5.43 1.52
N ALA A 92 5.32 4.18 1.32
CA ALA A 92 5.89 3.33 2.34
C ALA A 92 7.41 3.18 2.23
N GLU A 93 8.11 3.99 1.42
CA GLU A 93 9.55 3.86 1.17
C GLU A 93 10.37 3.81 2.47
N LYS A 94 10.06 4.69 3.41
CA LYS A 94 10.77 4.81 4.69
C LYS A 94 10.14 4.01 5.83
N TRP A 95 9.05 3.29 5.59
CA TRP A 95 8.38 2.53 6.64
C TRP A 95 9.23 1.35 7.08
N GLY A 96 9.48 1.26 8.39
CA GLY A 96 10.36 0.24 8.98
C GLY A 96 11.85 0.55 8.89
N ALA A 97 12.26 1.69 8.32
CA ALA A 97 13.67 2.10 8.29
C ALA A 97 14.24 2.37 9.70
N ASP A 98 13.40 2.80 10.65
CA ASP A 98 13.82 3.10 12.02
C ASP A 98 14.21 1.87 12.86
N ILE A 99 13.81 0.66 12.43
CA ILE A 99 14.20 -0.58 13.13
C ILE A 99 15.67 -0.95 12.83
N LEU A 100 16.26 -0.43 11.74
CA LEU A 100 17.64 -0.74 11.37
C LEU A 100 18.68 0.08 12.17
N PHE A 101 18.32 1.28 12.64
CA PHE A 101 19.25 2.13 13.41
C PHE A 101 19.23 1.88 14.93
N ALA A 102 18.20 1.19 15.45
CA ALA A 102 18.12 0.85 16.87
C ALA A 102 18.99 -0.37 17.27
N GLY A 103 19.64 -1.04 16.30
CA GLY A 103 20.43 -2.25 16.49
C GLY A 103 21.95 -2.10 16.36
N GLU A 104 22.46 -0.96 15.89
CA GLU A 104 23.92 -0.70 15.90
C GLU A 104 24.36 -0.15 17.26
N SER A 105 24.25 -1.00 18.28
CA SER A 105 25.08 -0.82 19.47
C SER A 105 26.51 -1.08 19.06
N MET A 106 27.26 0.01 18.92
CA MET A 106 28.72 0.07 18.84
C MET A 106 29.36 -1.08 19.63
N LYS A 107 29.76 -2.15 18.93
CA LYS A 107 30.80 -3.04 19.46
C LYS A 107 32.10 -2.28 19.22
N GLY A 108 32.53 -1.61 20.28
CA GLY A 108 33.77 -0.86 20.34
C GLY A 108 34.96 -1.72 19.90
N ARG A 109 35.99 -0.99 19.44
CA ARG A 109 37.37 -1.46 19.44
C ARG A 109 37.76 -2.04 20.79
#